data_AF-A0A255FZH5-F1
#
_entry.id   AF-A0A255FZH5-F1
#
_cell.length_a   1.000
_cell.length_b   1.000
_cell.length_c   1.000
_cell.angle_alpha   90.00
_cell.angle_beta   90.00
_cell.angle_gamma   90.00
#
_symmetry.space_group_name_H-M   'P 1'
#
loop_
_entity.id
_entity.type
_entity.pdbx_description
1 polymer ?
#
loop_
_entity_poly.entity_id
_entity_poly.type
_entity_poly.pdbx_seq_one_letter_code
_entity_poly.pdbx_strand_id
1 'polypeptide(L)'
;MHLAAANEPDVSDPRLRAALRRNDLPTPAGPGSSWIKRFLKNPFTWATVLLLGFELLCIVLMWQELVPDKRVPGGTMIGLGTETVQQTLPYALITVIPLSLLFLWADRFRPQRFWVWLVTFGWGACVATYFSMQLNTMASEHLSILGNGDPATAPRAATFVAPFVEEAMKATILFFLAIAMRYRWVSMLSGITLAGLSGAGFAFTENILYYTRAVRAAYAYGVDDQMVLQEIFVRRGIFTFFGHPLFTAMTGIGLAFAMRSKSKLVRVLAPVTGFLAAALLHMLFNGTASAGLSEQALLIPLLLVAYPLVITLAIFTVRDFLRQRGLIGARLTDYARMGWLNESDAEFAPKPLTRIRVLWQSLWAGRIISTWRMQRALTELAYLRDSMARGLVDDGGLIREKELLFRIRSLRYRALVAPLPRTVYPWQRRRRSTAGWSAPSYPGPAGLGGNYPAPAPPPAHDVPLGSRATQYSAVDPRWKPPPG
;
A
#
# COMPACT_ATOMS: atom_id res chain seq x y z
N MET A 1 31.91 -19.85 24.99
CA MET A 1 30.46 -19.64 25.15
C MET A 1 30.14 -18.92 26.47
N HIS A 2 30.76 -17.76 26.76
CA HIS A 2 30.53 -17.03 28.03
C HIS A 2 30.87 -15.51 27.99
N LEU A 3 30.67 -14.80 26.86
CA LEU A 3 30.94 -13.36 26.77
C LEU A 3 29.84 -12.54 26.05
N ALA A 4 28.56 -12.84 26.29
CA ALA A 4 27.47 -12.05 25.68
C ALA A 4 26.23 -11.86 26.58
N ALA A 5 26.41 -11.83 27.90
CA ALA A 5 25.35 -11.44 28.84
C ALA A 5 25.47 -9.98 29.31
N ALA A 6 26.49 -9.24 28.88
CA ALA A 6 26.67 -7.82 29.20
C ALA A 6 26.14 -6.95 28.06
N ASN A 7 25.22 -6.03 28.40
CA ASN A 7 24.58 -5.01 27.55
C ASN A 7 23.28 -5.42 26.84
N GLU A 8 22.30 -5.95 27.57
CA GLU A 8 20.92 -5.57 27.23
C GLU A 8 20.80 -4.05 27.49
N PRO A 9 20.43 -3.23 26.49
CA PRO A 9 20.21 -1.81 26.72
C PRO A 9 19.05 -1.65 27.70
N ASP A 10 19.28 -0.95 28.82
CA ASP A 10 18.23 -0.67 29.79
C ASP A 10 17.17 0.24 29.17
N VAL A 11 16.11 -0.39 28.66
CA VAL A 11 14.94 0.25 28.03
C VAL A 11 14.20 1.18 28.99
N SER A 12 14.46 1.09 30.29
CA SER A 12 13.88 1.95 31.31
C SER A 12 14.60 3.30 31.47
N ASP A 13 15.84 3.44 30.96
CA ASP A 13 16.63 4.67 31.05
C ASP A 13 15.91 5.86 30.35
N PRO A 14 15.57 6.94 31.09
CA PRO A 14 14.98 8.14 30.53
C PRO A 14 15.86 8.84 29.49
N ARG A 15 17.20 8.80 29.63
CA ARG A 15 18.14 9.43 28.69
C ARG A 15 18.17 8.68 27.37
N LEU A 16 18.16 7.35 27.42
CA LEU A 16 17.97 6.50 26.25
C LEU A 16 16.63 6.79 25.55
N ARG A 17 15.53 6.86 26.30
CA ARG A 17 14.22 7.19 25.71
C ARG A 17 14.20 8.58 25.08
N ALA A 18 14.87 9.55 25.68
CA ALA A 18 15.02 10.89 25.12
C ALA A 18 15.88 10.88 23.84
N ALA A 19 16.98 10.12 23.80
CA ALA A 19 17.80 9.93 22.60
C ALA A 19 17.01 9.24 21.47
N LEU A 20 16.31 8.14 21.78
CA LEU A 20 15.45 7.46 20.80
C LEU A 20 14.33 8.37 20.29
N ARG A 21 13.69 9.17 21.15
CA ARG A 21 12.68 10.16 20.75
C ARG A 21 13.27 11.30 19.91
N ARG A 22 14.47 11.79 20.22
CA ARG A 22 15.18 12.81 19.41
C ARG A 22 15.44 12.32 17.99
N ASN A 23 15.74 11.03 17.84
CA ASN A 23 15.91 10.36 16.54
C ASN A 23 14.62 9.73 15.99
N ASP A 24 13.48 9.92 16.68
CA ASP A 24 12.17 9.35 16.35
C ASP A 24 12.14 7.83 16.14
N LEU A 25 13.11 7.14 16.76
CA LEU A 25 13.22 5.70 16.77
C LEU A 25 12.16 5.11 17.72
N PRO A 26 11.57 3.95 17.39
CA PRO A 26 10.60 3.31 18.26
C PRO A 26 11.21 3.03 19.64
N THR A 27 10.61 3.56 20.71
CA THR A 27 11.02 3.21 22.07
C THR A 27 10.52 1.80 22.40
N PRO A 28 11.38 0.89 22.87
CA PRO A 28 10.93 -0.43 23.27
C PRO A 28 9.98 -0.31 24.47
N ALA A 29 8.94 -1.15 24.48
CA ALA A 29 7.94 -1.08 25.54
C ALA A 29 8.49 -1.67 26.83
N GLY A 30 8.24 -1.01 27.96
CA GLY A 30 8.64 -1.53 29.27
C GLY A 30 8.02 -2.90 29.54
N PRO A 31 8.74 -3.80 30.24
CA PRO A 31 8.23 -5.11 30.64
C PRO A 31 6.91 -4.98 31.42
N GLY A 32 5.95 -5.89 31.18
CA GLY A 32 4.66 -5.93 31.90
C GLY A 32 3.58 -4.94 31.44
N SER A 33 3.84 -4.03 30.50
CA SER A 33 2.80 -3.12 30.01
C SER A 33 1.80 -3.84 29.09
N SER A 34 0.54 -3.98 29.53
CA SER A 34 -0.54 -4.52 28.69
C SER A 34 -0.67 -3.74 27.37
N TRP A 35 -0.96 -4.44 26.27
CA TRP A 35 -1.14 -3.82 24.96
C TRP A 35 -2.24 -2.74 24.97
N ILE A 36 -3.28 -2.93 25.80
CA ILE A 36 -4.37 -1.99 26.02
C ILE A 36 -3.84 -0.68 26.63
N LYS A 37 -3.03 -0.78 27.68
CA LYS A 37 -2.42 0.40 28.32
C LYS A 37 -1.53 1.17 27.35
N ARG A 38 -0.81 0.48 26.45
CA ARG A 38 0.01 1.13 25.40
C ARG A 38 -0.85 1.80 24.34
N PHE A 39 -1.93 1.16 23.94
CA PHE A 39 -2.87 1.69 22.97
C PHE A 39 -3.52 2.99 23.48
N LEU A 40 -4.03 2.97 24.72
CA LEU A 40 -4.69 4.11 25.36
C LEU A 40 -3.73 5.26 25.70
N LYS A 41 -2.47 4.97 26.03
CA LYS A 41 -1.46 6.01 26.35
C LYS A 41 -0.77 6.60 25.12
N ASN A 42 -1.00 6.05 23.93
CA ASN A 42 -0.35 6.54 22.71
C ASN A 42 -1.13 7.73 22.13
N PRO A 43 -0.58 8.96 22.09
CA PRO A 43 -1.29 10.15 21.61
C PRO A 43 -1.71 10.01 20.14
N PHE A 44 -0.93 9.30 19.32
CA PHE A 44 -1.28 9.04 17.92
C PHE A 44 -2.56 8.21 17.77
N THR A 45 -2.90 7.37 18.76
CA THR A 45 -4.14 6.61 18.73
C THR A 45 -5.34 7.55 18.82
N TRP A 46 -5.35 8.46 19.79
CA TRP A 46 -6.43 9.42 19.98
C TRP A 46 -6.52 10.43 18.85
N ALA A 47 -5.39 10.90 18.33
CA ALA A 47 -5.36 11.72 17.13
C ALA A 47 -6.01 10.99 15.93
N THR A 48 -5.71 9.70 15.75
CA THR A 48 -6.36 8.88 14.70
C THR A 48 -7.86 8.78 14.92
N VAL A 49 -8.31 8.50 16.16
CA VAL A 49 -9.75 8.41 16.48
C VAL A 49 -10.47 9.73 16.21
N LEU A 50 -9.87 10.86 16.60
CA LEU A 50 -10.42 12.19 16.34
C LEU A 50 -10.51 12.49 14.84
N LEU A 51 -9.47 12.15 14.06
CA LEU A 51 -9.48 12.33 12.61
C LEU A 51 -10.55 11.46 11.94
N LEU A 52 -10.68 10.19 12.33
CA LEU A 52 -11.74 9.31 11.81
C LEU A 52 -13.14 9.81 12.20
N GLY A 53 -13.31 10.32 13.42
CA GLY A 53 -14.56 10.95 13.85
C GLY A 53 -14.89 12.20 13.03
N PHE A 54 -13.89 13.00 12.69
CA PHE A 54 -14.04 14.18 11.84
C PHE A 54 -14.36 13.83 10.38
N GLU A 55 -13.73 12.79 9.84
CA GLU A 55 -14.05 12.23 8.51
C GLU A 55 -15.50 11.75 8.48
N LEU A 56 -15.94 11.01 9.50
CA LEU A 56 -17.33 10.56 9.63
C LEU A 56 -18.30 11.74 9.69
N LEU A 57 -17.98 12.77 10.46
CA LEU A 57 -18.78 13.99 10.52
C LEU A 57 -18.91 14.64 9.13
N CYS A 58 -17.80 14.79 8.39
CA CYS A 58 -17.81 15.36 7.05
C CYS A 58 -18.66 14.53 6.07
N ILE A 59 -18.60 13.19 6.15
CA ILE A 59 -19.48 12.31 5.35
C ILE A 59 -20.95 12.59 5.68
N VAL A 60 -21.31 12.65 6.97
CA VAL A 60 -22.69 12.89 7.41
C VAL A 60 -23.19 14.25 6.92
N LEU A 61 -22.37 15.30 7.06
CA LEU A 61 -22.70 16.65 6.59
C LEU A 61 -22.89 16.67 5.07
N MET A 62 -21.97 16.09 4.32
CA MET A 62 -22.06 15.99 2.85
C MET A 62 -23.29 15.17 2.41
N TRP A 63 -23.61 14.10 3.13
CA TRP A 63 -24.80 13.29 2.87
C TRP A 63 -26.08 14.10 3.09
N GLN A 64 -26.22 14.77 4.24
CA GLN A 64 -27.36 15.63 4.56
C GLN A 64 -27.52 16.78 3.56
N GLU A 65 -26.39 17.24 3.00
CA GLU A 65 -26.40 18.34 2.07
C GLU A 65 -26.80 17.93 0.64
N LEU A 66 -26.36 16.77 0.18
CA LEU A 66 -26.46 16.38 -1.22
C LEU A 66 -27.54 15.36 -1.52
N VAL A 67 -27.88 14.48 -0.58
CA VAL A 67 -28.71 13.30 -0.88
C VAL A 67 -30.22 13.59 -0.77
N PRO A 68 -30.72 14.20 0.31
CA PRO A 68 -32.15 14.51 0.44
C PRO A 68 -32.58 15.67 -0.46
N ASP A 69 -33.84 15.64 -0.88
CA ASP A 69 -34.50 16.78 -1.51
C ASP A 69 -34.65 17.94 -0.51
N LYS A 70 -34.39 19.17 -0.97
CA LYS A 70 -34.45 20.37 -0.13
C LYS A 70 -35.49 21.34 -0.67
N ARG A 71 -36.37 21.83 0.19
CA ARG A 71 -37.29 22.91 -0.16
C ARG A 71 -36.53 24.24 -0.13
N VAL A 72 -36.59 24.98 -1.23
CA VAL A 72 -36.00 26.32 -1.38
C VAL A 72 -37.06 27.32 -1.83
N PRO A 73 -36.86 28.63 -1.61
CA PRO A 73 -37.72 29.63 -2.23
C PRO A 73 -37.73 29.44 -3.76
N GLY A 74 -38.91 29.18 -4.32
CA GLY A 74 -39.08 28.90 -5.76
C GLY A 74 -39.20 27.42 -6.15
N GLY A 75 -39.13 26.47 -5.21
CA GLY A 75 -39.44 25.06 -5.49
C GLY A 75 -38.72 24.04 -4.60
N THR A 76 -38.56 22.83 -5.10
CA THR A 76 -37.76 21.79 -4.43
C THR A 76 -36.48 21.56 -5.23
N MET A 77 -35.32 21.78 -4.61
CA MET A 77 -34.05 21.30 -5.16
C MET A 77 -34.00 19.80 -5.00
N ILE A 78 -33.97 19.11 -6.13
CA ILE A 78 -33.89 17.67 -6.19
C ILE A 78 -32.49 17.25 -5.74
N GLY A 79 -32.44 16.43 -4.70
CA GLY A 79 -31.22 15.83 -4.20
C GLY A 79 -30.71 14.71 -5.11
N LEU A 80 -29.55 14.18 -4.74
CA LEU A 80 -28.93 13.06 -5.45
C LEU A 80 -29.76 11.77 -5.36
N GLY A 81 -30.56 11.58 -4.31
CA GLY A 81 -31.35 10.37 -4.09
C GLY A 81 -30.50 9.19 -3.60
N THR A 82 -31.00 8.47 -2.58
CA THR A 82 -30.28 7.35 -1.98
C THR A 82 -30.07 6.19 -2.97
N GLU A 83 -31.08 5.94 -3.80
CA GLU A 83 -31.10 4.91 -4.84
C GLU A 83 -30.03 5.15 -5.91
N THR A 84 -29.90 6.39 -6.40
CA THR A 84 -28.93 6.71 -7.45
C THR A 84 -27.50 6.70 -6.93
N VAL A 85 -27.28 7.11 -5.67
CA VAL A 85 -25.97 6.94 -5.03
C VAL A 85 -25.61 5.45 -4.92
N GLN A 86 -26.56 4.59 -4.55
CA GLN A 86 -26.32 3.14 -4.46
C GLN A 86 -26.04 2.52 -5.83
N GLN A 87 -26.72 2.97 -6.89
CA GLN A 87 -26.49 2.52 -8.26
C GLN A 87 -25.08 2.88 -8.78
N THR A 88 -24.57 4.07 -8.42
CA THR A 88 -23.31 4.58 -8.97
C THR A 88 -22.07 4.25 -8.14
N LEU A 89 -22.24 3.96 -6.84
CA LEU A 89 -21.16 3.59 -5.93
C LEU A 89 -20.27 2.44 -6.45
N PRO A 90 -20.80 1.32 -7.00
CA PRO A 90 -19.98 0.24 -7.55
C PRO A 90 -19.00 0.71 -8.63
N TYR A 91 -19.41 1.64 -9.50
CA TYR A 91 -18.56 2.17 -10.56
C TYR A 91 -17.37 2.96 -9.99
N ALA A 92 -17.59 3.76 -8.94
CA ALA A 92 -16.50 4.44 -8.26
C ALA A 92 -15.55 3.46 -7.55
N LEU A 93 -16.08 2.36 -7.00
CA LEU A 93 -15.29 1.30 -6.35
C LEU A 93 -14.39 0.55 -7.34
N ILE A 94 -14.88 0.25 -8.55
CA ILE A 94 -14.11 -0.41 -9.62
C ILE A 94 -12.82 0.34 -9.93
N THR A 95 -12.85 1.67 -9.91
CA THR A 95 -11.69 2.51 -10.18
C THR A 95 -10.79 2.67 -8.95
N VAL A 96 -11.36 3.00 -7.78
CA VAL A 96 -10.55 3.40 -6.62
C VAL A 96 -9.83 2.21 -5.96
N ILE A 97 -10.43 1.01 -5.96
CA ILE A 97 -9.86 -0.15 -5.28
C ILE A 97 -8.51 -0.57 -5.92
N PRO A 98 -8.42 -0.84 -7.24
CA PRO A 98 -7.15 -1.20 -7.86
C PRO A 98 -6.09 -0.12 -7.70
N LEU A 99 -6.48 1.15 -7.86
CA LEU A 99 -5.59 2.30 -7.71
C LEU A 99 -5.02 2.42 -6.29
N SER A 100 -5.88 2.29 -5.27
CA SER A 100 -5.45 2.32 -3.87
C SER A 100 -4.52 1.15 -3.55
N LEU A 101 -4.84 -0.05 -4.04
CA LEU A 101 -3.98 -1.22 -3.89
C LEU A 101 -2.60 -1.02 -4.55
N LEU A 102 -2.54 -0.34 -5.69
CA LEU A 102 -1.27 0.02 -6.35
C LEU A 102 -0.42 0.94 -5.47
N PHE A 103 -1.02 1.99 -4.87
CA PHE A 103 -0.31 2.88 -3.96
C PHE A 103 0.17 2.19 -2.69
N LEU A 104 -0.66 1.31 -2.12
CA LEU A 104 -0.29 0.47 -0.96
C LEU A 104 0.83 -0.51 -1.29
N TRP A 105 0.83 -1.04 -2.52
CA TRP A 105 1.89 -1.92 -3.02
C TRP A 105 3.20 -1.15 -3.25
N ALA A 106 3.13 0.10 -3.68
CA ALA A 106 4.32 0.94 -3.86
C ALA A 106 5.08 1.13 -2.52
N ASP A 107 4.39 1.33 -1.39
CA ASP A 107 4.99 1.54 -0.05
C ASP A 107 5.47 0.23 0.64
N ARG A 108 5.78 -0.83 -0.12
CA ARG A 108 6.01 -2.19 0.42
C ARG A 108 7.26 -2.37 1.30
N PHE A 109 8.31 -1.58 1.09
CA PHE A 109 9.57 -1.74 1.82
C PHE A 109 9.55 -1.13 3.22
N ARG A 110 8.83 -0.02 3.39
CA ARG A 110 8.66 0.66 4.67
C ARG A 110 7.19 1.03 4.90
N PRO A 111 6.28 0.04 4.93
CA PRO A 111 4.85 0.30 4.97
C PRO A 111 4.50 1.14 6.20
N GLN A 112 3.72 2.19 5.98
CA GLN A 112 3.13 2.94 7.07
C GLN A 112 2.18 2.07 7.89
N ARG A 113 1.74 2.61 9.03
CA ARG A 113 0.68 1.95 9.80
C ARG A 113 -0.60 2.00 8.96
N PHE A 114 -1.37 0.92 8.97
CA PHE A 114 -2.65 0.85 8.24
C PHE A 114 -3.54 2.08 8.47
N TRP A 115 -3.63 2.56 9.72
CA TRP A 115 -4.39 3.75 10.09
C TRP A 115 -3.94 5.03 9.38
N VAL A 116 -2.65 5.17 9.06
CA VAL A 116 -2.15 6.34 8.31
C VAL A 116 -2.71 6.31 6.89
N TRP A 117 -2.68 5.15 6.23
CA TRP A 117 -3.28 5.01 4.91
C TRP A 117 -4.79 5.24 4.93
N LEU A 118 -5.47 4.68 5.94
CA LEU A 118 -6.92 4.85 6.10
C LEU A 118 -7.31 6.31 6.28
N VAL A 119 -6.68 7.01 7.23
CA VAL A 119 -6.93 8.44 7.48
C VAL A 119 -6.54 9.30 6.28
N THR A 120 -5.46 8.97 5.57
CA THR A 120 -5.06 9.77 4.40
C THR A 120 -6.06 9.63 3.25
N PHE A 121 -6.51 8.40 2.99
CA PHE A 121 -7.55 8.13 2.00
C PHE A 121 -8.89 8.76 2.42
N GLY A 122 -9.30 8.54 3.67
CA GLY A 122 -10.53 9.06 4.25
C GLY A 122 -10.56 10.58 4.27
N TRP A 123 -9.44 11.23 4.60
CA TRP A 123 -9.29 12.69 4.49
C TRP A 123 -9.60 13.19 3.09
N GLY A 124 -9.00 12.58 2.07
CA GLY A 124 -9.29 12.90 0.67
C GLY A 124 -10.76 12.72 0.31
N ALA A 125 -11.33 11.57 0.70
CA ALA A 125 -12.71 11.19 0.36
C ALA A 125 -13.79 12.00 1.10
N CYS A 126 -13.49 12.50 2.31
CA CYS A 126 -14.50 13.03 3.21
C CYS A 126 -14.26 14.50 3.52
N VAL A 127 -13.09 14.81 4.07
CA VAL A 127 -12.77 16.16 4.55
C VAL A 127 -12.48 17.06 3.37
N ALA A 128 -11.56 16.65 2.50
CA ALA A 128 -11.11 17.48 1.40
C ALA A 128 -12.24 17.74 0.41
N THR A 129 -13.05 16.72 0.09
CA THR A 129 -14.24 16.84 -0.77
C THR A 129 -15.29 17.76 -0.15
N TYR A 130 -15.64 17.58 1.13
CA TYR A 130 -16.62 18.43 1.81
C TYR A 130 -16.21 19.90 1.81
N PHE A 131 -15.00 20.23 2.28
CA PHE A 131 -14.55 21.62 2.33
C PHE A 131 -14.34 22.23 0.95
N SER A 132 -13.84 21.45 -0.02
CA SER A 132 -13.70 21.94 -1.39
C SER A 132 -15.06 22.28 -1.99
N MET A 133 -16.07 21.43 -1.76
CA MET A 133 -17.43 21.70 -2.21
C MET A 133 -17.96 23.02 -1.62
N GLN A 134 -17.82 23.25 -0.31
CA GLN A 134 -18.27 24.51 0.32
C GLN A 134 -17.57 25.73 -0.30
N LEU A 135 -16.24 25.67 -0.38
CA LEU A 135 -15.43 26.79 -0.86
C LEU A 135 -15.63 27.06 -2.36
N ASN A 136 -15.82 26.01 -3.16
CA ASN A 136 -16.11 26.12 -4.58
C ASN A 136 -17.49 26.74 -4.82
N THR A 137 -18.49 26.37 -4.02
CA THR A 137 -19.83 26.99 -4.07
C THR A 137 -19.74 28.47 -3.72
N MET A 138 -19.10 28.81 -2.60
CA MET A 138 -18.90 30.21 -2.18
C MET A 138 -18.16 31.03 -3.25
N ALA A 139 -17.11 30.47 -3.86
CA ALA A 139 -16.37 31.14 -4.93
C ALA A 139 -17.22 31.35 -6.19
N SER A 140 -18.04 30.35 -6.55
CA SER A 140 -18.95 30.44 -7.71
C SER A 140 -20.03 31.50 -7.49
N GLU A 141 -20.62 31.56 -6.30
CA GLU A 141 -21.61 32.57 -5.93
C GLU A 141 -21.00 33.98 -5.97
N HIS A 142 -19.81 34.17 -5.39
CA HIS A 142 -19.14 35.48 -5.38
C HIS A 142 -18.79 35.96 -6.80
N LEU A 143 -18.28 35.07 -7.66
CA LEU A 143 -17.98 35.39 -9.05
C LEU A 143 -19.24 35.66 -9.88
N SER A 144 -20.35 34.97 -9.59
CA SER A 144 -21.64 35.22 -10.22
C SER A 144 -22.17 36.62 -9.88
N ILE A 145 -22.06 37.04 -8.62
CA ILE A 145 -22.42 38.40 -8.18
C ILE A 145 -21.57 39.45 -8.90
N LEU A 146 -20.25 39.26 -8.96
CA LEU A 146 -19.33 40.19 -9.63
C LEU A 146 -19.55 40.26 -11.15
N GLY A 147 -19.96 39.15 -11.77
CA GLY A 147 -20.27 39.09 -13.20
C GLY A 147 -21.72 39.45 -13.55
N ASN A 148 -22.48 40.07 -12.63
CA ASN A 148 -23.89 40.42 -12.83
C ASN A 148 -24.78 39.23 -13.27
N GLY A 149 -24.49 38.03 -12.78
CA GLY A 149 -25.24 36.82 -13.13
C GLY A 149 -24.89 36.21 -14.49
N ASP A 150 -23.80 36.62 -15.15
CA ASP A 150 -23.32 36.03 -16.40
C ASP A 150 -23.09 34.50 -16.23
N PRO A 151 -23.80 33.64 -16.99
CA PRO A 151 -23.62 32.19 -16.96
C PRO A 151 -22.19 31.73 -17.25
N ALA A 152 -21.37 32.54 -17.94
CA ALA A 152 -19.97 32.23 -18.21
C ALA A 152 -19.05 32.34 -16.97
N THR A 153 -19.55 32.84 -15.83
CA THR A 153 -18.77 32.96 -14.57
C THR A 153 -18.56 31.63 -13.85
N ALA A 154 -19.54 30.72 -13.88
CA ALA A 154 -19.44 29.42 -13.21
C ALA A 154 -18.34 28.51 -13.80
N PRO A 155 -18.18 28.38 -15.13
CA PRO A 155 -17.04 27.67 -15.73
C PRO A 155 -15.68 28.27 -15.35
N ARG A 156 -15.59 29.59 -15.16
CA ARG A 156 -14.34 30.26 -14.73
C ARG A 156 -13.99 29.89 -13.29
N ALA A 157 -14.96 29.86 -12.38
CA ALA A 157 -14.73 29.45 -11.00
C ALA A 157 -14.21 27.99 -10.91
N ALA A 158 -14.88 27.08 -11.64
CA ALA A 158 -14.52 25.67 -11.70
C ALA A 158 -13.14 25.41 -12.35
N THR A 159 -12.72 26.29 -13.26
CA THR A 159 -11.42 26.16 -13.94
C THR A 159 -10.30 26.80 -13.13
N PHE A 160 -10.46 28.04 -12.65
CA PHE A 160 -9.36 28.84 -12.10
C PHE A 160 -9.26 28.83 -10.57
N VAL A 161 -10.36 28.56 -9.86
CA VAL A 161 -10.40 28.62 -8.38
C VAL A 161 -10.43 27.22 -7.79
N ALA A 162 -11.33 26.37 -8.27
CA ALA A 162 -11.55 25.04 -7.71
C ALA A 162 -10.27 24.18 -7.63
N PRO A 163 -9.38 24.15 -8.64
CA PRO A 163 -8.15 23.35 -8.56
C PRO A 163 -7.23 23.74 -7.40
N PHE A 164 -7.10 25.04 -7.11
CA PHE A 164 -6.26 25.51 -6.00
C PHE A 164 -6.86 25.11 -4.65
N VAL A 165 -8.17 25.27 -4.50
CA VAL A 165 -8.92 24.90 -3.29
C VAL A 165 -8.79 23.40 -3.06
N GLU A 166 -9.09 22.60 -4.08
CA GLU A 166 -9.11 21.15 -3.99
C GLU A 166 -7.73 20.56 -3.70
N GLU A 167 -6.69 21.01 -4.41
CA GLU A 167 -5.33 20.55 -4.13
C GLU A 167 -4.86 21.00 -2.75
N ALA A 168 -5.28 22.16 -2.25
CA ALA A 168 -4.94 22.61 -0.91
C ALA A 168 -5.60 21.71 0.14
N MET A 169 -6.90 21.45 -0.01
CA MET A 169 -7.65 20.60 0.90
C MET A 169 -7.12 19.15 0.91
N LYS A 170 -6.76 18.58 -0.24
CA LYS A 170 -6.09 17.27 -0.32
C LYS A 170 -4.71 17.28 0.33
N ALA A 171 -3.95 18.36 0.15
CA ALA A 171 -2.59 18.44 0.68
C ALA A 171 -2.52 18.64 2.21
N THR A 172 -3.55 19.21 2.85
CA THR A 172 -3.52 19.52 4.29
C THR A 172 -3.14 18.32 5.17
N ILE A 173 -3.69 17.12 4.88
CA ILE A 173 -3.31 15.90 5.63
C ILE A 173 -1.84 15.54 5.44
N LEU A 174 -1.27 15.79 4.26
CA LEU A 174 0.15 15.59 3.99
C LEU A 174 1.00 16.52 4.87
N PHE A 175 0.62 17.78 5.03
CA PHE A 175 1.32 18.68 5.94
C PHE A 175 1.18 18.25 7.40
N PHE A 176 -0.01 17.85 7.85
CA PHE A 176 -0.20 17.33 9.21
C PHE A 176 0.64 16.09 9.48
N LEU A 177 0.68 15.14 8.54
CA LEU A 177 1.50 13.94 8.63
C LEU A 177 2.99 14.25 8.57
N ALA A 178 3.42 15.22 7.74
CA ALA A 178 4.81 15.63 7.66
C ALA A 178 5.28 16.32 8.95
N ILE A 179 4.43 17.11 9.60
CA ILE A 179 4.74 17.74 10.89
C ILE A 179 4.75 16.68 12.00
N ALA A 180 3.71 15.85 12.07
CA ALA A 180 3.53 14.87 13.14
C ALA A 180 4.47 13.67 13.04
N MET A 181 4.97 13.36 11.83
CA MET A 181 5.80 12.18 11.56
C MET A 181 7.09 12.55 10.82
N ARG A 182 7.64 13.75 11.08
CA ARG A 182 8.74 14.34 10.31
C ARG A 182 9.94 13.44 10.04
N TYR A 183 10.31 12.60 11.02
CA TYR A 183 11.46 11.71 10.88
C TYR A 183 11.07 10.27 10.47
N ARG A 184 9.77 9.96 10.38
CA ARG A 184 9.27 8.69 9.81
C ARG A 184 8.94 8.82 8.33
N TRP A 185 8.63 10.02 7.87
CA TRP A 185 8.46 10.30 6.46
C TRP A 185 9.82 10.54 5.78
N VAL A 186 10.52 9.44 5.49
CA VAL A 186 11.91 9.50 4.99
C VAL A 186 11.99 9.14 3.50
N SER A 187 10.96 8.51 2.94
CA SER A 187 10.98 8.04 1.56
C SER A 187 10.12 8.92 0.64
N MET A 188 10.63 9.18 -0.56
CA MET A 188 9.91 9.88 -1.62
C MET A 188 8.66 9.09 -2.01
N LEU A 189 8.82 7.78 -2.13
CA LEU A 189 7.75 6.83 -2.43
C LEU A 189 6.58 6.91 -1.45
N SER A 190 6.86 7.00 -0.15
CA SER A 190 5.81 7.16 0.87
C SER A 190 5.07 8.49 0.69
N GLY A 191 5.74 9.55 0.25
CA GLY A 191 5.08 10.83 -0.02
C GLY A 191 4.16 10.76 -1.23
N ILE A 192 4.61 10.12 -2.32
CA ILE A 192 3.78 9.86 -3.50
C ILE A 192 2.60 8.96 -3.13
N THR A 193 2.81 7.89 -2.35
CA THR A 193 1.74 6.99 -1.91
C THR A 193 0.69 7.71 -1.07
N LEU A 194 1.08 8.51 -0.09
CA LEU A 194 0.12 9.23 0.77
C LEU A 194 -0.63 10.29 -0.03
N ALA A 195 0.07 11.06 -0.85
CA ALA A 195 -0.56 12.04 -1.75
C ALA A 195 -1.52 11.38 -2.73
N GLY A 196 -1.11 10.27 -3.34
CA GLY A 196 -1.92 9.47 -4.25
C GLY A 196 -3.15 8.87 -3.58
N LEU A 197 -3.05 8.41 -2.33
CA LEU A 197 -4.20 7.93 -1.56
C LEU A 197 -5.19 9.05 -1.23
N SER A 198 -4.71 10.24 -0.86
CA SER A 198 -5.57 11.41 -0.66
C SER A 198 -6.26 11.83 -1.95
N GLY A 199 -5.53 11.88 -3.07
CA GLY A 199 -6.10 12.17 -4.39
C GLY A 199 -7.10 11.11 -4.87
N ALA A 200 -6.81 9.82 -4.62
CA ALA A 200 -7.71 8.71 -4.95
C ALA A 200 -8.99 8.73 -4.11
N GLY A 201 -8.88 9.04 -2.81
CA GLY A 201 -10.04 9.24 -1.94
C GLY A 201 -10.92 10.37 -2.44
N PHE A 202 -10.32 11.52 -2.77
CA PHE A 202 -11.06 12.64 -3.34
C PHE A 202 -11.77 12.26 -4.65
N ALA A 203 -11.04 11.64 -5.58
CA ALA A 203 -11.59 11.18 -6.86
C ALA A 203 -12.74 10.19 -6.68
N PHE A 204 -12.69 9.34 -5.65
CA PHE A 204 -13.75 8.38 -5.37
C PHE A 204 -15.08 9.07 -5.06
N THR A 205 -15.07 10.00 -4.10
CA THR A 205 -16.28 10.75 -3.75
C THR A 205 -16.72 11.64 -4.89
N GLU A 206 -15.79 12.34 -5.54
CA GLU A 206 -16.11 13.18 -6.69
C GLU A 206 -16.76 12.38 -7.82
N ASN A 207 -16.23 11.20 -8.16
CA ASN A 207 -16.82 10.34 -9.18
C ASN A 207 -18.24 9.90 -8.82
N ILE A 208 -18.53 9.57 -7.56
CA ILE A 208 -19.91 9.28 -7.12
C ILE A 208 -20.81 10.49 -7.41
N LEU A 209 -20.37 11.70 -7.09
CA LEU A 209 -21.15 12.93 -7.34
C LEU A 209 -21.42 13.13 -8.84
N TYR A 210 -20.40 12.98 -9.68
CA TYR A 210 -20.56 13.13 -11.14
C TYR A 210 -21.48 12.05 -11.73
N TYR A 211 -21.27 10.79 -11.37
CA TYR A 211 -22.09 9.68 -11.86
C TYR A 211 -23.54 9.85 -11.43
N THR A 212 -23.76 10.20 -10.17
CA THR A 212 -25.11 10.39 -9.63
C THR A 212 -25.81 11.57 -10.30
N ARG A 213 -25.13 12.71 -10.46
CA ARG A 213 -25.69 13.88 -11.18
C ARG A 213 -26.04 13.56 -12.62
N ALA A 214 -25.19 12.81 -13.33
CA ALA A 214 -25.43 12.41 -14.71
C ALA A 214 -26.67 11.50 -14.84
N VAL A 215 -26.81 10.50 -13.96
CA VAL A 215 -27.99 9.63 -13.92
C VAL A 215 -29.27 10.40 -13.57
N ARG A 216 -29.21 11.30 -12.58
CA ARG A 216 -30.37 12.16 -12.23
C ARG A 216 -30.79 13.05 -13.38
N ALA A 217 -29.83 13.61 -14.13
CA ALA A 217 -30.13 14.36 -15.34
C ALA A 217 -30.76 13.47 -16.42
N ALA A 218 -30.27 12.25 -16.62
CA ALA A 218 -30.86 11.29 -17.57
C ALA A 218 -32.34 11.00 -17.25
N TYR A 219 -32.67 10.77 -15.97
CA TYR A 219 -34.07 10.62 -15.53
C TYR A 219 -34.93 11.84 -15.83
N ALA A 220 -34.41 13.05 -15.59
CA ALA A 220 -35.15 14.29 -15.84
C ALA A 220 -35.42 14.53 -17.32
N TYR A 221 -34.52 14.10 -18.20
CA TYR A 221 -34.63 14.28 -19.66
C TYR A 221 -35.21 13.07 -20.40
N GLY A 222 -35.54 11.98 -19.70
CA GLY A 222 -36.08 10.76 -20.31
C GLY A 222 -35.08 10.03 -21.21
N VAL A 223 -33.79 10.14 -20.91
CA VAL A 223 -32.69 9.47 -21.64
C VAL A 223 -32.28 8.19 -20.91
N ASP A 224 -31.71 7.23 -21.62
CA ASP A 224 -31.15 6.00 -21.04
C ASP A 224 -30.05 6.34 -19.99
N ASP A 225 -30.37 6.11 -18.73
CA ASP A 225 -29.49 6.40 -17.60
C ASP A 225 -28.28 5.47 -17.52
N GLN A 226 -28.44 4.22 -17.94
CA GLN A 226 -27.37 3.25 -17.95
C GLN A 226 -26.32 3.62 -19.00
N MET A 227 -26.75 4.06 -20.18
CA MET A 227 -25.84 4.54 -21.23
C MET A 227 -25.04 5.75 -20.75
N VAL A 228 -25.72 6.76 -20.16
CA VAL A 228 -25.06 7.96 -19.64
C VAL A 228 -24.07 7.63 -18.52
N LEU A 229 -24.45 6.71 -17.61
CA LEU A 229 -23.57 6.23 -16.54
C LEU A 229 -22.32 5.54 -17.08
N GLN A 230 -22.47 4.69 -18.09
CA GLN A 230 -21.33 4.01 -18.72
C GLN A 230 -20.39 5.00 -19.41
N GLU A 231 -20.92 5.98 -20.14
CA GLU A 231 -20.14 7.01 -20.81
C GLU A 231 -19.28 7.82 -19.82
N ILE A 232 -19.91 8.34 -18.76
CA ILE A 232 -19.19 9.12 -17.74
C ILE A 232 -18.21 8.27 -16.95
N PHE A 233 -18.52 7.00 -16.69
CA PHE A 233 -17.61 6.06 -16.05
C PHE A 233 -16.39 5.78 -16.93
N VAL A 234 -16.54 5.55 -18.24
CA VAL A 234 -15.40 5.31 -19.12
C VAL A 234 -14.49 6.54 -19.15
N ARG A 235 -15.06 7.74 -19.28
CA ARG A 235 -14.28 8.98 -19.28
C ARG A 235 -13.52 9.16 -17.96
N ARG A 236 -14.22 9.11 -16.82
CA ARG A 236 -13.64 9.48 -15.51
C ARG A 236 -12.95 8.31 -14.80
N GLY A 237 -13.58 7.15 -14.83
CA GLY A 237 -13.15 5.94 -14.14
C GLY A 237 -12.10 5.12 -14.87
N ILE A 238 -11.93 5.29 -16.19
CA ILE A 238 -10.98 4.52 -17.01
C ILE A 238 -9.95 5.40 -17.71
N PHE A 239 -10.37 6.48 -18.39
CA PHE A 239 -9.41 7.32 -19.12
C PHE A 239 -8.70 8.34 -18.25
N THR A 240 -9.35 8.85 -17.19
CA THR A 240 -8.80 9.97 -16.41
C THR A 240 -8.71 9.68 -14.91
N PHE A 241 -8.78 8.41 -14.50
CA PHE A 241 -8.76 7.99 -13.09
C PHE A 241 -7.50 8.41 -12.32
N PHE A 242 -6.41 8.64 -13.05
CA PHE A 242 -5.12 9.03 -12.48
C PHE A 242 -5.03 10.51 -12.13
N GLY A 243 -5.96 11.36 -12.61
CA GLY A 243 -5.84 12.82 -12.57
C GLY A 243 -5.54 13.36 -11.17
N HIS A 244 -6.50 13.23 -10.24
CA HIS A 244 -6.31 13.67 -8.85
C HIS A 244 -5.07 13.07 -8.16
N PRO A 245 -4.83 11.74 -8.20
CA PRO A 245 -3.59 11.18 -7.66
C PRO A 245 -2.31 11.76 -8.26
N LEU A 246 -2.28 12.01 -9.58
CA LEU A 246 -1.13 12.60 -10.27
C LEU A 246 -0.88 14.04 -9.80
N PHE A 247 -1.93 14.86 -9.74
CA PHE A 247 -1.82 16.26 -9.33
C PHE A 247 -1.33 16.34 -7.89
N THR A 248 -2.03 15.69 -6.95
CA THR A 248 -1.68 15.74 -5.53
C THR A 248 -0.29 15.13 -5.28
N ALA A 249 0.15 14.15 -6.07
CA ALA A 249 1.50 13.59 -5.98
C ALA A 249 2.61 14.65 -6.20
N MET A 250 2.38 15.71 -6.97
CA MET A 250 3.34 16.81 -7.12
C MET A 250 3.60 17.49 -5.77
N THR A 251 2.56 17.75 -4.99
CA THR A 251 2.68 18.24 -3.61
C THR A 251 3.42 17.25 -2.72
N GLY A 252 3.10 15.95 -2.83
CA GLY A 252 3.78 14.87 -2.10
C GLY A 252 5.29 14.81 -2.38
N ILE A 253 5.68 15.00 -3.65
CA ILE A 253 7.09 15.08 -4.07
C ILE A 253 7.77 16.32 -3.48
N GLY A 254 7.12 17.48 -3.57
CA GLY A 254 7.61 18.74 -2.99
C GLY A 254 7.87 18.62 -1.48
N LEU A 255 6.91 18.06 -0.74
CA LEU A 255 7.07 17.75 0.68
C LEU A 255 8.24 16.79 0.92
N ALA A 256 8.33 15.69 0.18
CA ALA A 256 9.41 14.73 0.38
C ALA A 256 10.81 15.32 0.12
N PHE A 257 10.96 16.26 -0.81
CA PHE A 257 12.19 17.02 -0.99
C PHE A 257 12.47 17.94 0.20
N ALA A 258 11.46 18.68 0.68
CA ALA A 258 11.58 19.55 1.84
C ALA A 258 12.11 18.81 3.07
N MET A 259 11.50 17.66 3.38
CA MET A 259 11.82 16.86 4.56
C MET A 259 13.26 16.33 4.55
N ARG A 260 13.86 16.15 3.38
CA ARG A 260 15.22 15.62 3.20
C ARG A 260 16.29 16.70 3.08
N SER A 261 15.90 17.95 2.90
CA SER A 261 16.83 19.05 2.70
C SER A 261 17.31 19.66 4.02
N LYS A 262 18.59 20.05 4.05
CA LYS A 262 19.16 20.88 5.13
C LYS A 262 18.92 22.38 4.88
N SER A 263 18.64 22.77 3.63
CA SER A 263 18.40 24.17 3.26
C SER A 263 17.01 24.64 3.70
N LYS A 264 16.96 25.74 4.46
CA LYS A 264 15.70 26.40 4.85
C LYS A 264 14.89 26.84 3.63
N LEU A 265 15.57 27.30 2.58
CA LEU A 265 14.93 27.72 1.34
C LEU A 265 14.22 26.55 0.66
N VAL A 266 14.90 25.41 0.49
CA VAL A 266 14.30 24.22 -0.14
C VAL A 266 13.13 23.67 0.68
N ARG A 267 13.19 23.79 2.02
CA ARG A 267 12.10 23.36 2.90
C ARG A 267 10.79 24.12 2.68
N VAL A 268 10.87 25.36 2.16
CA VAL A 268 9.69 26.20 1.87
C VAL A 268 9.36 26.17 0.38
N LEU A 269 10.36 26.31 -0.49
CA LEU A 269 10.11 26.36 -1.93
C LEU A 269 9.65 25.02 -2.50
N ALA A 270 10.19 23.88 -2.06
CA ALA A 270 9.83 22.59 -2.66
C ALA A 270 8.34 22.23 -2.47
N PRO A 271 7.73 22.37 -1.26
CA PRO A 271 6.30 22.12 -1.09
C PRO A 271 5.44 23.13 -1.82
N VAL A 272 5.84 24.41 -1.86
CA VAL A 272 5.12 25.47 -2.59
C VAL A 272 5.13 25.17 -4.09
N THR A 273 6.28 24.85 -4.68
CA THR A 273 6.38 24.47 -6.09
C THR A 273 5.59 23.20 -6.38
N GLY A 274 5.64 22.20 -5.51
CA GLY A 274 4.85 20.97 -5.66
C GLY A 274 3.34 21.24 -5.65
N PHE A 275 2.88 22.10 -4.73
CA PHE A 275 1.48 22.53 -4.65
C PHE A 275 1.04 23.34 -5.88
N LEU A 276 1.85 24.31 -6.31
CA LEU A 276 1.54 25.10 -7.50
C LEU A 276 1.51 24.22 -8.75
N ALA A 277 2.44 23.28 -8.89
CA ALA A 277 2.42 22.31 -9.98
C ALA A 277 1.16 21.44 -9.95
N ALA A 278 0.73 20.99 -8.76
CA ALA A 278 -0.53 20.24 -8.60
C ALA A 278 -1.72 21.08 -9.09
N ALA A 279 -1.88 22.29 -8.56
CA ALA A 279 -3.01 23.16 -8.86
C ALA A 279 -3.04 23.59 -10.33
N LEU A 280 -1.88 23.92 -10.93
CA LEU A 280 -1.80 24.33 -12.32
C LEU A 280 -2.04 23.18 -13.30
N LEU A 281 -1.54 21.98 -13.02
CA LEU A 281 -1.84 20.79 -13.83
C LEU A 281 -3.33 20.44 -13.76
N HIS A 282 -3.91 20.52 -12.56
CA HIS A 282 -5.33 20.29 -12.36
C HIS A 282 -6.18 21.36 -13.07
N MET A 283 -5.81 22.64 -12.97
CA MET A 283 -6.43 23.73 -13.72
C MET A 283 -6.37 23.52 -15.23
N LEU A 284 -5.21 23.14 -15.76
CA LEU A 284 -5.06 22.83 -17.18
C LEU A 284 -5.99 21.68 -17.59
N PHE A 285 -6.04 20.63 -16.78
CA PHE A 285 -6.91 19.48 -17.02
C PHE A 285 -8.38 19.87 -17.03
N ASN A 286 -8.86 20.58 -16.01
CA ASN A 286 -10.25 21.04 -15.92
C ASN A 286 -10.60 22.03 -17.04
N GLY A 287 -9.67 22.92 -17.38
CA GLY A 287 -9.82 23.85 -18.50
C GLY A 287 -9.99 23.12 -19.82
N THR A 288 -9.16 22.10 -20.10
CA THR A 288 -9.30 21.29 -21.32
C THR A 288 -10.61 20.53 -21.37
N ALA A 289 -11.05 19.94 -20.26
CA ALA A 289 -12.32 19.23 -20.17
C ALA A 289 -13.54 20.14 -20.33
N SER A 290 -13.41 21.43 -19.97
CA SER A 290 -14.50 22.42 -20.02
C SER A 290 -14.50 23.26 -21.30
N ALA A 291 -13.51 23.08 -22.19
CA ALA A 291 -13.31 23.91 -23.37
C ALA A 291 -14.29 23.62 -24.54
N GLY A 292 -15.25 22.70 -24.38
CA GLY A 292 -16.23 22.36 -25.42
C GLY A 292 -15.60 21.71 -26.66
N LEU A 293 -14.40 21.13 -26.51
CA LEU A 293 -13.67 20.47 -27.59
C LEU A 293 -14.36 19.16 -28.01
N SER A 294 -14.22 18.78 -29.28
CA SER A 294 -14.65 17.47 -29.74
C SER A 294 -13.89 16.36 -29.01
N GLU A 295 -14.47 15.16 -28.93
CA GLU A 295 -13.80 14.02 -28.29
C GLU A 295 -12.43 13.74 -28.91
N GLN A 296 -12.32 13.84 -30.24
CA GLN A 296 -11.06 13.65 -30.95
C GLN A 296 -10.01 14.71 -30.56
N ALA A 297 -10.43 15.96 -30.33
CA ALA A 297 -9.54 17.01 -29.88
C ALA A 297 -9.09 16.83 -28.42
N LEU A 298 -9.94 16.26 -27.55
CA LEU A 298 -9.58 15.92 -26.17
C LEU A 298 -8.57 14.77 -26.07
N LEU A 299 -8.49 13.89 -27.07
CA LEU A 299 -7.49 12.82 -27.12
C LEU A 299 -6.06 13.35 -27.22
N ILE A 300 -5.84 14.50 -27.87
CA ILE A 300 -4.50 15.06 -28.07
C ILE A 300 -3.81 15.40 -26.74
N PRO A 301 -4.38 16.27 -25.86
CA PRO A 301 -3.76 16.56 -24.56
C PRO A 301 -3.72 15.32 -23.66
N LEU A 302 -4.69 14.41 -23.76
CA LEU A 302 -4.67 13.16 -22.99
C LEU A 302 -3.46 12.28 -23.37
N LEU A 303 -3.24 12.04 -24.66
CA LEU A 303 -2.19 11.15 -25.17
C LEU A 303 -0.79 11.79 -25.13
N LEU A 304 -0.68 13.09 -25.40
CA LEU A 304 0.62 13.77 -25.54
C LEU A 304 1.09 14.47 -24.27
N VAL A 305 0.19 14.74 -23.31
CA VAL A 305 0.54 15.44 -22.06
C VAL A 305 0.23 14.57 -20.85
N ALA A 306 -1.02 14.17 -20.66
CA ALA A 306 -1.45 13.53 -19.42
C ALA A 306 -0.84 12.13 -19.25
N TYR A 307 -0.95 11.23 -20.24
CA TYR A 307 -0.34 9.90 -20.14
C TYR A 307 1.19 9.93 -20.03
N PRO A 308 1.94 10.76 -20.79
CA PRO A 308 3.39 10.90 -20.60
C PRO A 308 3.77 11.35 -19.19
N LEU A 309 3.01 12.27 -18.57
CA LEU A 309 3.21 12.67 -17.17
C LEU A 309 3.01 11.49 -16.20
N VAL A 310 1.94 10.72 -16.38
CA VAL A 310 1.69 9.50 -15.58
C VAL A 310 2.82 8.50 -15.76
N ILE A 311 3.24 8.25 -17.00
CA ILE A 311 4.32 7.32 -17.33
C ILE A 311 5.64 7.79 -16.69
N THR A 312 5.93 9.09 -16.71
CA THR A 312 7.12 9.65 -16.07
C THR A 312 7.07 9.47 -14.55
N LEU A 313 5.94 9.75 -13.92
CA LEU A 313 5.76 9.52 -12.49
C LEU A 313 5.88 8.03 -12.14
N ALA A 314 5.29 7.14 -12.96
CA ALA A 314 5.37 5.70 -12.78
C ALA A 314 6.81 5.18 -12.92
N ILE A 315 7.55 5.60 -13.96
CA ILE A 315 8.97 5.27 -14.15
C ILE A 315 9.79 5.76 -12.95
N PHE A 316 9.58 7.00 -12.51
CA PHE A 316 10.26 7.55 -11.35
C PHE A 316 10.02 6.70 -10.09
N THR A 317 8.77 6.36 -9.83
CA THR A 317 8.33 5.53 -8.69
C THR A 317 8.94 4.13 -8.76
N VAL A 318 8.95 3.49 -9.93
CA VAL A 318 9.57 2.17 -10.15
C VAL A 318 11.08 2.23 -9.96
N ARG A 319 11.76 3.26 -10.48
CA ARG A 319 13.22 3.45 -10.28
C ARG A 319 13.55 3.64 -8.81
N ASP A 320 12.78 4.46 -8.08
CA ASP A 320 12.98 4.63 -6.64
C ASP A 320 12.76 3.32 -5.88
N PHE A 321 11.72 2.56 -6.23
CA PHE A 321 11.45 1.25 -5.66
C PHE A 321 12.60 0.26 -5.88
N LEU A 322 13.15 0.18 -7.11
CA LEU A 322 14.28 -0.68 -7.43
C LEU A 322 15.56 -0.24 -6.69
N ARG A 323 15.77 1.08 -6.54
CA ARG A 323 16.86 1.63 -5.73
C ARG A 323 16.74 1.22 -4.27
N GLN A 324 15.54 1.31 -3.69
CA GLN A 324 15.29 0.89 -2.30
C GLN A 324 15.53 -0.61 -2.11
N ARG A 325 15.10 -1.44 -3.07
CA ARG A 325 15.45 -2.87 -3.09
C ARG A 325 16.96 -3.09 -3.08
N GLY A 326 17.71 -2.41 -3.95
CA GLY A 326 19.17 -2.52 -4.00
C GLY A 326 19.84 -2.10 -2.68
N LEU A 327 19.37 -1.00 -2.09
CA LEU A 327 19.84 -0.49 -0.80
C LEU A 327 19.65 -1.52 0.32
N ILE A 328 18.46 -2.11 0.42
CA ILE A 328 18.17 -3.13 1.45
C ILE A 328 19.10 -4.33 1.26
N GLY A 329 19.30 -4.79 0.02
CA GLY A 329 20.22 -5.89 -0.27
C GLY A 329 21.64 -5.59 0.14
N ALA A 330 22.16 -4.41 -0.25
CA ALA A 330 23.52 -4.00 0.07
C ALA A 330 23.76 -3.93 1.59
N ARG A 331 22.86 -3.25 2.33
CA ARG A 331 23.01 -3.08 3.78
C ARG A 331 22.88 -4.40 4.54
N LEU A 332 21.98 -5.30 4.14
CA LEU A 332 21.87 -6.61 4.79
C LEU A 332 23.05 -7.51 4.45
N THR A 333 23.63 -7.36 3.25
CA THR A 333 24.86 -8.08 2.86
C THR A 333 26.04 -7.67 3.74
N ASP A 334 26.18 -6.38 4.08
CA ASP A 334 27.21 -5.90 4.99
C ASP A 334 27.14 -6.65 6.34
N TYR A 335 25.94 -6.77 6.94
CA TYR A 335 25.75 -7.51 8.19
C TYR A 335 25.97 -9.01 8.05
N ALA A 336 25.61 -9.61 6.91
CA ALA A 336 25.86 -11.02 6.65
C ALA A 336 27.36 -11.31 6.58
N ARG A 337 28.13 -10.47 5.88
CA ARG A 337 29.60 -10.56 5.79
C ARG A 337 30.28 -10.39 7.14
N MET A 338 29.72 -9.55 8.01
CA MET A 338 30.21 -9.37 9.39
C MET A 338 29.76 -10.48 10.36
N GLY A 339 28.98 -11.47 9.90
CA GLY A 339 28.51 -12.59 10.72
C GLY A 339 27.33 -12.29 11.65
N TRP A 340 26.71 -11.12 11.54
CA TRP A 340 25.54 -10.74 12.36
C TRP A 340 24.21 -11.29 11.81
N LEU A 341 24.13 -11.51 10.50
CA LEU A 341 22.96 -12.06 9.80
C LEU A 341 23.36 -13.26 8.93
N ASN A 342 22.36 -14.05 8.49
CA ASN A 342 22.59 -15.12 7.53
C ASN A 342 22.54 -14.55 6.11
N GLU A 343 23.23 -15.18 5.16
CA GLU A 343 23.19 -14.79 3.75
C GLU A 343 21.77 -14.83 3.17
N SER A 344 20.94 -15.78 3.61
CA SER A 344 19.54 -15.88 3.21
C SER A 344 18.68 -14.69 3.65
N ASP A 345 19.05 -13.98 4.74
CA ASP A 345 18.37 -12.75 5.14
C ASP A 345 18.62 -11.66 4.09
N ALA A 346 19.88 -11.51 3.65
CA ALA A 346 20.27 -10.54 2.63
C ALA A 346 19.73 -10.89 1.24
N GLU A 347 19.56 -12.18 0.94
CA GLU A 347 19.08 -12.63 -0.37
C GLU A 347 17.56 -12.43 -0.54
N PHE A 348 16.75 -12.77 0.48
CA PHE A 348 15.30 -12.81 0.35
C PHE A 348 14.59 -11.54 0.85
N ALA A 349 15.11 -10.87 1.88
CA ALA A 349 14.47 -9.66 2.41
C ALA A 349 14.31 -8.51 1.40
N PRO A 350 15.23 -8.29 0.43
CA PRO A 350 15.03 -7.26 -0.58
C PRO A 350 13.97 -7.61 -1.63
N LYS A 351 13.56 -8.88 -1.74
CA LYS A 351 12.67 -9.37 -2.81
C LYS A 351 11.20 -9.26 -2.37
N PRO A 352 10.40 -8.30 -2.88
CA PRO A 352 9.05 -8.00 -2.38
C PRO A 352 8.06 -9.16 -2.60
N LEU A 353 8.12 -9.81 -3.77
CA LEU A 353 7.28 -10.97 -4.08
C LEU A 353 7.64 -12.18 -3.22
N THR A 354 8.94 -12.40 -2.97
CA THR A 354 9.39 -13.44 -2.05
C THR A 354 8.88 -13.17 -0.64
N ARG A 355 8.92 -11.92 -0.16
CA ARG A 355 8.35 -11.57 1.15
C ARG A 355 6.86 -11.89 1.25
N ILE A 356 6.08 -11.59 0.21
CA ILE A 356 4.65 -11.92 0.16
C ILE A 356 4.46 -13.44 0.18
N ARG A 357 5.21 -14.18 -0.65
CA ARG A 357 5.18 -15.65 -0.68
C ARG A 357 5.53 -16.25 0.69
N VAL A 358 6.57 -15.73 1.35
CA VAL A 358 6.99 -16.18 2.69
C VAL A 358 5.94 -15.85 3.74
N LEU A 359 5.29 -14.68 3.68
CA LEU A 359 4.18 -14.36 4.56
C LEU A 359 3.00 -15.32 4.34
N TRP A 360 2.61 -15.55 3.08
CA TRP A 360 1.56 -16.50 2.74
C TRP A 360 1.87 -17.91 3.28
N GLN A 361 3.09 -18.41 3.05
CA GLN A 361 3.53 -19.69 3.58
C GLN A 361 3.53 -19.73 5.11
N SER A 362 3.94 -18.63 5.75
CA SER A 362 3.97 -18.52 7.21
C SER A 362 2.57 -18.45 7.84
N LEU A 363 1.56 -17.96 7.11
CA LEU A 363 0.16 -18.00 7.53
C LEU A 363 -0.28 -19.43 7.74
N TRP A 364 -0.09 -20.28 6.73
CA TRP A 364 -0.44 -21.70 6.78
C TRP A 364 0.42 -22.50 7.75
N ALA A 365 1.63 -22.03 8.06
CA ALA A 365 2.51 -22.62 9.07
C ALA A 365 2.23 -22.15 10.50
N GLY A 366 1.25 -21.26 10.74
CA GLY A 366 0.96 -20.70 12.07
C GLY A 366 2.03 -19.74 12.61
N ARG A 367 2.87 -19.18 11.72
CA ARG A 367 4.07 -18.38 12.02
C ARG A 367 4.01 -16.96 11.44
N ILE A 368 2.83 -16.48 11.06
CA ILE A 368 2.65 -15.19 10.38
C ILE A 368 3.17 -14.02 11.21
N ILE A 369 2.92 -14.02 12.53
CA ILE A 369 3.30 -12.90 13.40
C ILE A 369 4.82 -12.83 13.56
N SER A 370 5.49 -13.95 13.83
CA SER A 370 6.95 -14.00 13.95
C SER A 370 7.63 -13.62 12.64
N THR A 371 7.12 -14.15 11.52
CA THR A 371 7.63 -13.87 10.17
C THR A 371 7.47 -12.41 9.78
N TRP A 372 6.29 -11.83 9.99
CA TRP A 372 6.06 -10.41 9.73
C TRP A 372 6.95 -9.51 10.58
N ARG A 373 7.09 -9.81 11.89
CA ARG A 373 7.97 -9.06 12.79
C ARG A 373 9.44 -9.15 12.37
N MET A 374 9.90 -10.31 11.91
CA MET A 374 11.28 -10.49 11.45
C MET A 374 11.54 -9.75 10.14
N GLN A 375 10.65 -9.86 9.15
CA GLN A 375 10.77 -9.10 7.90
C GLN A 375 10.81 -7.59 8.15
N ARG A 376 9.98 -7.08 9.06
CA ARG A 376 9.98 -5.67 9.44
C ARG A 376 11.28 -5.25 10.14
N ALA A 377 11.81 -6.09 11.02
CA ALA A 377 13.07 -5.81 11.70
C ALA A 377 14.26 -5.79 10.72
N LEU A 378 14.28 -6.68 9.73
CA LEU A 378 15.30 -6.71 8.67
C LEU A 378 15.27 -5.43 7.82
N THR A 379 14.09 -5.00 7.35
CA THR A 379 14.01 -3.77 6.56
C THR A 379 14.33 -2.54 7.41
N GLU A 380 13.86 -2.49 8.65
CA GLU A 380 14.18 -1.40 9.58
C GLU A 380 15.69 -1.31 9.85
N LEU A 381 16.37 -2.44 10.05
CA LEU A 381 17.83 -2.50 10.26
C LEU A 381 18.58 -1.98 9.03
N ALA A 382 18.16 -2.36 7.82
CA ALA A 382 18.78 -1.90 6.58
C ALA A 382 18.66 -0.36 6.41
N TYR A 383 17.47 0.20 6.64
CA TYR A 383 17.27 1.65 6.57
C TYR A 383 17.97 2.40 7.70
N LEU A 384 18.01 1.83 8.91
CA LEU A 384 18.73 2.42 10.03
C LEU A 384 20.23 2.50 9.70
N ARG A 385 20.80 1.42 9.18
CA ARG A 385 22.21 1.39 8.76
C ARG A 385 22.52 2.42 7.68
N ASP A 386 21.65 2.56 6.68
CA ASP A 386 21.83 3.58 5.65
C ASP A 386 21.71 5.01 6.21
N SER A 387 20.82 5.22 7.17
CA SER A 387 20.65 6.53 7.83
C SER A 387 21.86 6.89 8.69
N MET A 388 22.41 5.93 9.42
CA MET A 388 23.66 6.08 10.18
C MET A 388 24.84 6.37 9.25
N ALA A 389 24.97 5.64 8.13
CA ALA A 389 26.03 5.87 7.14
C ALA A 389 25.99 7.27 6.50
N ARG A 390 24.80 7.89 6.45
CA ARG A 390 24.61 9.27 5.95
C ARG A 390 24.72 10.34 7.05
N GLY A 391 24.96 9.95 8.31
CA GLY A 391 24.98 10.86 9.45
C GLY A 391 23.62 11.53 9.74
N LEU A 392 22.51 10.85 9.45
CA LEU A 392 21.15 11.34 9.72
C LEU A 392 20.65 10.95 11.12
N VAL A 393 21.28 9.96 11.75
CA VAL A 393 20.93 9.44 13.07
C VAL A 393 22.18 9.50 13.93
N ASP A 394 22.05 9.98 15.17
CA ASP A 394 23.14 10.09 16.13
C ASP A 394 23.44 8.74 16.84
N ASP A 395 24.14 8.77 17.97
CA ASP A 395 24.49 7.60 18.78
C ASP A 395 23.28 6.73 19.19
N GLY A 396 22.07 7.30 19.25
CA GLY A 396 20.83 6.56 19.47
C GLY A 396 20.57 5.49 18.40
N GLY A 397 21.13 5.66 17.20
CA GLY A 397 21.08 4.68 16.12
C GLY A 397 21.76 3.37 16.47
N LEU A 398 22.93 3.42 17.11
CA LEU A 398 23.68 2.21 17.53
C LEU A 398 22.88 1.36 18.53
N ILE A 399 22.13 2.01 19.41
CA ILE A 399 21.33 1.31 20.43
C ILE A 399 20.16 0.59 19.76
N ARG A 400 19.49 1.26 18.81
CA ARG A 400 18.42 0.65 18.02
C ARG A 400 18.93 -0.46 17.10
N GLU A 401 20.14 -0.32 16.55
CA GLU A 401 20.80 -1.34 15.73
C GLU A 401 20.97 -2.64 16.54
N LYS A 402 21.50 -2.55 17.76
CA LYS A 402 21.62 -3.68 18.70
C LYS A 402 20.27 -4.31 19.04
N GLU A 403 19.26 -3.50 19.34
CA GLU A 403 17.90 -3.99 19.63
C GLU A 403 17.30 -4.76 18.44
N LEU A 404 17.45 -4.24 17.23
CA LEU A 404 16.94 -4.88 16.01
C LEU A 404 17.65 -6.22 15.74
N LEU A 405 18.97 -6.26 15.90
CA LEU A 405 19.75 -7.50 15.78
C LEU A 405 19.31 -8.55 16.81
N PHE A 406 19.15 -8.15 18.07
CA PHE A 406 18.62 -9.03 19.12
C PHE A 406 17.22 -9.55 18.76
N ARG A 407 16.34 -8.65 18.30
CA ARG A 407 14.98 -9.01 17.89
C ARG A 407 14.98 -10.00 16.72
N ILE A 408 15.81 -9.77 15.70
CA ILE A 408 15.97 -10.69 14.57
C ILE A 408 16.43 -12.06 15.07
N ARG A 409 17.46 -12.12 15.93
CA ARG A 409 17.95 -13.36 16.53
C ARG A 409 16.85 -14.09 17.33
N SER A 410 16.09 -13.37 18.14
CA SER A 410 14.99 -13.93 18.95
C SER A 410 13.82 -14.47 18.11
N LEU A 411 13.61 -13.96 16.90
CA LEU A 411 12.52 -14.40 16.02
C LEU A 411 12.95 -15.51 15.06
N ARG A 412 14.25 -15.66 14.81
CA ARG A 412 14.83 -16.53 13.78
C ARG A 412 14.33 -17.97 13.83
N TYR A 413 14.20 -18.56 15.02
CA TYR A 413 13.74 -19.95 15.16
C TYR A 413 12.23 -20.14 14.92
N ARG A 414 11.43 -19.07 15.02
CA ARG A 414 9.96 -19.11 14.81
C ARG A 414 9.53 -18.54 13.46
N ALA A 415 10.35 -17.70 12.84
CA ALA A 415 10.01 -17.02 11.60
C ALA A 415 10.47 -17.83 10.38
N LEU A 416 9.79 -17.61 9.24
CA LEU A 416 10.28 -18.06 7.94
C LEU A 416 10.98 -16.90 7.25
N VAL A 417 12.22 -17.09 6.81
CA VAL A 417 12.98 -16.08 6.04
C VAL A 417 13.05 -16.50 4.58
N ALA A 418 13.46 -17.74 4.33
CA ALA A 418 13.52 -18.31 3.00
C ALA A 418 12.15 -18.88 2.59
N PRO A 419 11.78 -18.77 1.31
CA PRO A 419 10.59 -19.44 0.79
C PRO A 419 10.74 -20.95 0.88
N LEU A 420 9.67 -21.62 1.31
CA LEU A 420 9.60 -23.07 1.29
C LEU A 420 9.41 -23.57 -0.16
N PRO A 421 10.00 -24.74 -0.53
CA PRO A 421 9.80 -25.35 -1.85
C PRO A 421 8.33 -25.56 -2.17
N ARG A 422 7.54 -26.00 -1.17
CA ARG A 422 6.08 -26.15 -1.27
C ARG A 422 5.40 -25.55 -0.04
N THR A 423 4.25 -24.91 -0.26
CA THR A 423 3.38 -24.43 0.82
C THR A 423 2.68 -25.62 1.46
N VAL A 424 2.82 -25.77 2.78
CA VAL A 424 2.16 -26.85 3.53
C VAL A 424 0.77 -26.37 3.94
N TYR A 425 -0.25 -26.80 3.19
CA TYR A 425 -1.63 -26.46 3.54
C TYR A 425 -2.20 -27.44 4.58
N PRO A 426 -3.02 -26.98 5.55
CA PRO A 426 -3.60 -27.83 6.58
C PRO A 426 -4.37 -29.04 6.03
N TRP A 427 -5.13 -28.87 4.95
CA TRP A 427 -5.89 -29.96 4.32
C TRP A 427 -5.01 -31.01 3.64
N GLN A 428 -3.77 -30.66 3.25
CA GLN A 428 -2.81 -31.63 2.72
C GLN A 428 -2.18 -32.50 3.81
N ARG A 429 -2.18 -32.05 5.08
CA ARG A 429 -1.71 -32.87 6.20
C ARG A 429 -2.63 -34.08 6.44
N ARG A 430 -3.92 -33.97 6.13
CA ARG A 430 -4.90 -35.05 6.30
C ARG A 430 -4.69 -36.26 5.38
N ARG A 431 -3.96 -36.10 4.26
CA ARG A 431 -3.67 -37.20 3.33
C ARG A 431 -2.50 -38.10 3.75
N ARG A 432 -1.79 -37.79 4.84
CA ARG A 432 -0.72 -38.63 5.38
C ARG A 432 -1.23 -39.53 6.52
N SER A 433 -2.10 -40.46 6.14
CA SER A 433 -2.49 -41.63 6.97
C SER A 433 -2.69 -42.85 6.07
N THR A 434 -1.73 -43.12 5.20
CA THR A 434 -1.56 -44.42 4.55
C THR A 434 -0.11 -44.88 4.71
N ALA A 435 0.40 -44.78 5.94
CA ALA A 435 1.62 -45.46 6.34
C ALA A 435 1.16 -46.66 7.18
N GLY A 436 1.06 -47.82 6.54
CA GLY A 436 0.56 -49.03 7.18
C GLY A 436 0.00 -50.08 6.22
N TRP A 437 -0.08 -49.82 4.92
CA TRP A 437 -0.32 -50.92 3.97
C TRP A 437 1.03 -51.53 3.61
N SER A 438 1.44 -52.54 4.38
CA SER A 438 2.41 -53.52 3.90
C SER A 438 1.81 -54.14 2.63
N ALA A 439 2.54 -54.14 1.53
CA ALA A 439 2.12 -54.87 0.33
C ALA A 439 1.78 -56.32 0.74
N PRO A 440 0.66 -56.91 0.28
CA PRO A 440 0.36 -58.30 0.57
C PRO A 440 1.54 -59.17 0.12
N SER A 441 2.24 -59.79 1.06
CA SER A 441 3.19 -60.85 0.74
C SER A 441 2.37 -62.07 0.37
N TYR A 442 2.07 -62.24 -0.92
CA TYR A 442 1.54 -63.52 -1.40
C TYR A 442 2.60 -64.59 -1.10
N PRO A 443 2.29 -65.63 -0.31
CA PRO A 443 3.12 -66.83 -0.35
C PRO A 443 3.00 -67.36 -1.77
N GLY A 444 4.12 -67.49 -2.48
CA GLY A 444 4.13 -68.27 -3.73
C GLY A 444 3.60 -69.68 -3.47
N PRO A 445 3.18 -70.42 -4.51
CA PRO A 445 2.59 -71.74 -4.34
C PRO A 445 3.57 -72.63 -3.58
N ALA A 446 3.20 -73.03 -2.36
CA ALA A 446 3.96 -73.99 -1.59
C ALA A 446 3.82 -75.35 -2.28
N GLY A 447 4.83 -75.72 -3.07
CA GLY A 447 5.03 -77.10 -3.49
C GLY A 447 5.27 -77.97 -2.25
N LEU A 448 4.70 -79.18 -2.26
CA LEU A 448 4.87 -80.19 -1.23
C LEU A 448 6.37 -80.46 -0.98
N GLY A 449 6.82 -80.08 0.21
CA GLY A 449 8.14 -80.41 0.76
C GLY A 449 9.10 -79.21 0.80
N GLY A 450 9.29 -78.62 1.98
CA GLY A 450 10.37 -77.64 2.16
C GLY A 450 10.26 -76.78 3.40
N ASN A 451 10.56 -77.36 4.57
CA ASN A 451 10.83 -76.64 5.82
C ASN A 451 12.14 -75.84 5.73
N TYR A 452 12.14 -74.68 5.05
CA TYR A 452 13.22 -73.71 5.20
C TYR A 452 12.65 -72.31 5.48
N PRO A 453 13.02 -71.65 6.59
CA PRO A 453 12.68 -70.26 6.80
C PRO A 453 13.41 -69.40 5.76
N ALA A 454 12.72 -68.38 5.23
CA ALA A 454 13.33 -67.38 4.37
C ALA A 454 14.56 -66.75 5.07
N PRO A 455 15.70 -66.52 4.39
CA PRO A 455 16.87 -65.92 5.01
C PRO A 455 16.52 -64.56 5.60
N ALA A 456 16.87 -64.33 6.87
CA ALA A 456 16.77 -63.01 7.47
C ALA A 456 17.69 -62.02 6.71
N PRO A 457 17.25 -60.76 6.51
CA PRO A 457 18.10 -59.77 5.86
C PRO A 457 19.36 -59.50 6.72
N PRO A 458 20.54 -59.34 6.12
CA PRO A 458 21.77 -59.12 6.87
C PRO A 458 21.75 -57.77 7.61
N PRO A 459 22.45 -57.65 8.75
CA PRO A 459 22.51 -56.42 9.53
C PRO A 459 23.15 -55.29 8.71
N ALA A 460 22.55 -54.11 8.79
CA ALA A 460 22.90 -52.94 8.00
C ALA A 460 24.21 -52.29 8.48
N HIS A 461 25.35 -52.92 8.22
CA HIS A 461 26.65 -52.26 8.20
C HIS A 461 27.47 -52.82 7.03
N ASP A 462 28.02 -51.91 6.23
CA ASP A 462 28.90 -52.11 5.07
C ASP A 462 28.25 -52.67 3.78
N VAL A 463 27.45 -51.82 3.12
CA VAL A 463 27.25 -51.89 1.66
C VAL A 463 27.56 -50.51 1.05
N PRO A 464 28.51 -50.39 0.11
CA PRO A 464 28.82 -49.12 -0.54
C PRO A 464 27.65 -48.60 -1.37
N LEU A 465 27.45 -47.27 -1.33
CA LEU A 465 26.52 -46.53 -2.19
C LEU A 465 26.92 -46.70 -3.68
N GLY A 466 26.42 -47.76 -4.31
CA GLY A 466 26.53 -48.01 -5.74
C GLY A 466 25.36 -47.37 -6.50
N SER A 467 25.69 -46.45 -7.39
CA SER A 467 24.82 -45.75 -8.33
C SER A 467 23.81 -46.68 -9.03
N ARG A 468 22.51 -46.49 -8.78
CA ARG A 468 21.47 -46.96 -9.72
C ARG A 468 21.42 -46.01 -10.91
N ALA A 469 22.30 -46.28 -11.87
CA ALA A 469 22.11 -45.84 -13.24
C ALA A 469 20.80 -46.43 -13.76
N THR A 470 19.98 -45.58 -14.37
CA THR A 470 18.79 -45.92 -15.13
C THR A 470 19.15 -46.91 -16.24
N GLN A 471 18.81 -48.18 -16.07
CA GLN A 471 18.72 -49.11 -17.19
C GLN A 471 17.45 -48.77 -17.97
N TYR A 472 17.64 -48.18 -19.15
CA TYR A 472 16.58 -48.03 -20.15
C TYR A 472 16.13 -49.43 -20.57
N SER A 473 14.83 -49.70 -20.44
CA SER A 473 14.18 -50.84 -21.08
C SER A 473 14.08 -50.55 -22.58
N ALA A 474 14.56 -51.48 -23.41
CA ALA A 474 14.39 -51.39 -24.86
C ALA A 474 12.90 -51.50 -25.21
N VAL A 475 12.35 -50.47 -25.85
CA VAL A 475 10.97 -50.45 -26.35
C VAL A 475 10.87 -51.43 -27.52
N ASP A 476 9.92 -52.36 -27.47
CA ASP A 476 9.60 -53.25 -28.60
C ASP A 476 9.02 -52.41 -29.76
N PRO A 477 9.69 -52.36 -30.94
CA PRO A 477 9.25 -51.57 -32.08
C PRO A 477 7.94 -52.09 -32.72
N ARG A 478 7.38 -53.21 -32.25
CA ARG A 478 6.13 -53.79 -32.76
C ARG A 478 4.90 -53.41 -31.93
N TRP A 479 5.05 -52.61 -30.88
CA TRP A 479 3.93 -52.20 -30.05
C TRP A 479 3.00 -51.24 -30.81
N LYS A 480 1.74 -51.64 -31.02
CA LYS A 480 0.65 -50.78 -31.48
C LYS A 480 -0.38 -50.64 -30.35
N PRO A 481 -0.89 -49.42 -30.09
CA PRO A 481 -1.98 -49.23 -29.13
C PRO A 481 -3.27 -49.91 -29.63
N PRO A 482 -4.13 -50.42 -28.72
CA PRO A 482 -5.42 -51.01 -29.09
C PRO A 482 -6.35 -49.93 -29.69
N PRO A 483 -7.20 -50.28 -30.66
CA PRO A 483 -8.15 -49.32 -31.23
C PRO A 483 -9.24 -49.00 -30.20
N GLY A 484 -9.35 -47.71 -29.86
CA GLY A 484 -10.35 -47.14 -28.96
C GLY A 484 -10.19 -45.64 -28.86
#